data_AF-A0A0M9EE35-F1
#
_entry.id   AF-A0A0M9EE35-F1
#
_cell.length_a   1.000
_cell.length_b   1.000
_cell.length_c   1.000
_cell.angle_alpha   90.00
_cell.angle_beta   90.00
_cell.angle_gamma   90.00
#
_symmetry.space_group_name_H-M   'P 1'
#
loop_
_entity.id
_entity.type
_entity.pdbx_description
1 polymer ?
#
loop_
_entity_poly.entity_id
_entity_poly.type
_entity_poly.pdbx_seq_one_letter_code
_entity_poly.pdbx_strand_id
1 'polypeptide(L)'
;LRAFGAGDVSTNLHPAFEYLKDNEIPIIVTTQAPNGNSNFQVNEPGQKLREKELAIPAYDMSIESQTTKLAWLLAQKRDDNLTYADINREMIHDIRGEINVLKELKQ
;
A
#
# COMPACT_ATOMS: atom_id res chain seq x y z
N LEU A 1 -5.35 -3.97 -4.00
CA LEU A 1 -5.20 -5.37 -4.48
C LEU A 1 -5.04 -6.29 -3.28
N ARG A 2 -5.80 -7.39 -3.22
CA ARG A 2 -5.66 -8.41 -2.18
C ARG A 2 -4.74 -9.51 -2.71
N ALA A 3 -3.54 -9.63 -2.14
CA ALA A 3 -2.48 -10.53 -2.56
C ALA A 3 -2.35 -11.74 -1.62
N PHE A 4 -1.48 -12.69 -1.97
CA PHE A 4 -1.14 -13.83 -1.12
C PHE A 4 -0.03 -13.45 -0.11
N GLY A 5 0.17 -14.29 0.91
CA GLY A 5 1.31 -14.17 1.82
C GLY A 5 1.41 -12.80 2.51
N ALA A 6 2.60 -12.20 2.45
CA ALA A 6 2.91 -10.91 3.08
C ALA A 6 2.78 -9.72 2.10
N GLY A 7 1.89 -9.84 1.11
CA GLY A 7 1.73 -8.86 0.02
C GLY A 7 2.32 -9.32 -1.31
N ASP A 8 2.38 -10.63 -1.54
CA ASP A 8 3.08 -11.25 -2.67
C ASP A 8 2.18 -11.27 -3.91
N VAL A 9 2.36 -10.28 -4.77
CA VAL A 9 1.67 -10.19 -6.07
C VAL A 9 2.37 -11.05 -7.11
N SER A 10 1.63 -11.47 -8.13
CA SER A 10 2.24 -12.11 -9.30
C SER A 10 3.16 -11.13 -10.02
N THR A 11 4.39 -11.56 -10.32
CA THR A 11 5.36 -10.75 -11.08
C THR A 11 4.90 -10.43 -12.50
N ASN A 12 3.96 -11.21 -13.05
CA ASN A 12 3.31 -10.94 -14.34
C ASN A 12 2.50 -9.62 -14.33
N LEU A 13 2.14 -9.11 -13.15
CA LEU A 13 1.42 -7.84 -13.01
C LEU A 13 2.35 -6.63 -12.94
N HIS A 14 3.68 -6.80 -12.84
CA HIS A 14 4.61 -5.67 -12.69
C HIS A 14 4.47 -4.60 -13.80
N PRO A 15 4.29 -4.94 -15.10
CA PRO A 15 4.06 -3.93 -16.12
C PRO A 15 2.80 -3.08 -15.86
N ALA A 16 1.75 -3.67 -15.29
CA ALA A 16 0.56 -2.92 -14.91
C ALA A 16 0.82 -1.97 -13.74
N PHE A 17 1.66 -2.38 -12.77
CA PHE A 17 2.03 -1.53 -11.65
C PHE A 17 2.94 -0.37 -12.09
N GLU A 18 3.85 -0.62 -13.03
CA GLU A 18 4.67 0.43 -13.67
C GLU A 18 3.75 1.45 -14.38
N TYR A 19 2.77 0.98 -15.16
CA TYR A 19 1.75 1.86 -15.75
C TYR A 19 0.99 2.69 -14.71
N LEU A 20 0.57 2.09 -13.59
CA LEU A 20 -0.14 2.81 -12.53
C LEU A 20 0.74 3.90 -11.90
N LYS A 21 2.02 3.59 -11.62
CA LYS A 21 2.98 4.56 -11.10
C LYS A 21 3.19 5.73 -12.07
N ASP A 22 3.41 5.42 -13.35
CA ASP A 22 3.66 6.43 -14.39
C ASP A 22 2.47 7.38 -14.61
N ASN A 23 1.25 6.91 -14.30
CA ASN A 23 0.02 7.70 -14.40
C ASN A 23 -0.44 8.28 -13.03
N GLU A 24 0.41 8.21 -12.00
CA GLU A 24 0.09 8.66 -10.63
C GLU A 24 -1.19 8.04 -10.03
N ILE A 25 -1.48 6.79 -10.37
CA ILE A 25 -2.62 6.04 -9.84
C ILE A 25 -2.15 5.21 -8.64
N PRO A 26 -2.52 5.57 -7.40
CA PRO A 26 -2.06 4.86 -6.22
C PRO A 26 -2.65 3.45 -6.17
N ILE A 27 -1.81 2.45 -5.92
CA ILE A 27 -2.21 1.06 -5.69
C ILE A 27 -1.75 0.57 -4.33
N ILE A 28 -2.73 0.19 -3.51
CA ILE A 28 -2.51 -0.35 -2.18
C ILE A 28 -2.58 -1.87 -2.28
N VAL A 29 -1.59 -2.57 -1.75
CA VAL A 29 -1.60 -4.04 -1.69
C VAL A 29 -1.77 -4.48 -0.24
N THR A 30 -2.76 -5.33 -0.02
CA THR A 30 -3.02 -5.99 1.25
C THR A 30 -2.88 -7.50 1.09
N THR A 31 -3.01 -8.25 2.17
CA THR A 31 -2.99 -9.72 2.18
C THR A 31 -4.40 -10.29 2.29
N GLN A 32 -4.58 -11.50 1.75
CA GLN A 32 -5.81 -12.25 1.95
C GLN A 32 -5.90 -12.96 3.30
N ALA A 33 -4.79 -13.05 4.04
CA ALA A 33 -4.73 -13.70 5.34
C ALA A 33 -5.50 -12.87 6.39
N PRO A 34 -6.41 -13.48 7.17
CA PRO A 34 -7.02 -12.81 8.30
C PRO A 34 -5.96 -12.32 9.28
N ASN A 35 -6.09 -11.08 9.77
CA ASN A 35 -5.11 -10.44 10.66
C ASN A 35 -3.67 -10.38 10.09
N GLY A 36 -3.53 -10.52 8.76
CA GLY A 36 -2.23 -10.52 8.11
C GLY A 36 -1.63 -9.12 7.98
N ASN A 37 -0.32 -9.08 7.76
CA ASN A 37 0.44 -7.85 7.55
C ASN A 37 1.09 -7.89 6.16
N SER A 38 0.73 -6.95 5.28
CA SER A 38 1.32 -6.80 3.96
C SER A 38 2.46 -5.77 3.99
N ASN A 39 3.67 -6.22 4.30
CA ASN A 39 4.84 -5.35 4.54
C ASN A 39 5.86 -5.33 3.39
N PHE A 40 5.72 -6.21 2.38
CA PHE A 40 6.64 -6.40 1.25
C PHE A 40 8.09 -6.80 1.60
N GLN A 41 8.36 -7.25 2.83
CA GLN A 41 9.73 -7.53 3.26
C GLN A 41 10.09 -9.01 3.19
N VAL A 42 9.09 -9.90 3.16
CA VAL A 42 9.30 -11.34 3.36
C VAL A 42 9.80 -12.03 2.09
N ASN A 43 9.09 -11.88 0.97
CA ASN A 43 9.40 -12.62 -0.27
C ASN A 43 9.81 -11.69 -1.41
N GLU A 44 10.58 -12.25 -2.35
CA GLU A 44 11.13 -11.54 -3.52
C GLU A 44 10.07 -10.74 -4.32
N PRO A 45 8.83 -11.24 -4.58
CA PRO A 45 7.85 -10.45 -5.31
C PRO A 45 7.47 -9.15 -4.59
N GLY A 46 7.25 -9.20 -3.27
CA GLY A 46 6.99 -8.03 -2.45
C GLY A 46 8.20 -7.08 -2.43
N GLN A 47 9.40 -7.61 -2.23
CA GLN A 47 10.64 -6.81 -2.20
C GLN A 47 10.82 -6.00 -3.50
N LYS A 48 10.53 -6.60 -4.66
CA LYS A 48 10.55 -5.89 -5.95
C LYS A 48 9.54 -4.74 -6.03
N LEU A 49 8.36 -4.87 -5.44
CA LEU A 49 7.39 -3.77 -5.37
C LEU A 49 7.93 -2.62 -4.53
N ARG A 50 8.59 -2.94 -3.39
CA ARG A 50 9.17 -1.95 -2.48
C ARG A 50 10.35 -1.22 -3.10
N GLU A 51 11.32 -1.95 -3.65
CA GLU A 51 12.55 -1.39 -4.25
C GLU A 51 12.26 -0.42 -5.39
N LYS A 52 11.24 -0.73 -6.19
CA LYS A 52 10.80 0.10 -7.33
C LYS A 52 9.68 1.08 -6.97
N GLU A 53 9.22 1.08 -5.73
CA GLU A 53 8.07 1.88 -5.24
C GLU A 53 6.83 1.74 -6.15
N LEU A 54 6.51 0.51 -6.56
CA LEU A 54 5.42 0.20 -7.49
C LEU A 54 4.06 0.10 -6.80
N ALA A 55 4.03 -0.03 -5.47
CA ALA A 55 2.82 -0.13 -4.69
C ALA A 55 3.02 0.32 -3.25
N ILE A 56 1.91 0.59 -2.59
CA ILE A 56 1.86 0.97 -1.18
C ILE A 56 1.49 -0.28 -0.34
N PRO A 57 2.29 -0.67 0.65
CA PRO A 57 1.93 -1.73 1.59
C PRO A 57 0.76 -1.29 2.49
N ALA A 58 -0.27 -2.11 2.60
CA ALA A 58 -1.39 -1.86 3.52
C ALA A 58 -1.06 -2.15 4.99
N TYR A 59 0.07 -2.83 5.24
CA TYR A 59 0.39 -3.41 6.53
C TYR A 59 -0.78 -4.23 7.11
N ASP A 60 -1.25 -3.90 8.31
CA ASP A 60 -2.37 -4.54 8.99
C ASP A 60 -3.70 -3.76 8.88
N MET A 61 -3.79 -2.76 7.99
CA MET A 61 -5.06 -2.07 7.72
C MET A 61 -6.14 -3.05 7.25
N SER A 62 -7.36 -2.89 7.75
CA SER A 62 -8.53 -3.55 7.16
C SER A 62 -8.83 -3.00 5.77
N ILE A 63 -9.58 -3.77 4.97
CA ILE A 63 -9.98 -3.34 3.62
C ILE A 63 -10.87 -2.08 3.70
N GLU A 64 -11.76 -2.00 4.68
CA GLU A 64 -12.63 -0.85 4.92
C GLU A 64 -11.81 0.39 5.28
N SER A 65 -10.81 0.25 6.15
CA SER A 65 -9.93 1.34 6.56
C SER A 65 -9.07 1.84 5.41
N GLN A 66 -8.39 0.95 4.68
CA GLN A 66 -7.55 1.38 3.54
C GLN A 66 -8.38 2.03 2.43
N THR A 67 -9.59 1.52 2.15
CA THR A 67 -10.48 2.09 1.12
C THR A 67 -10.98 3.46 1.54
N THR A 68 -11.41 3.61 2.79
CA THR A 68 -11.89 4.90 3.33
C THR A 68 -10.77 5.94 3.37
N LYS A 69 -9.58 5.55 3.84
CA LYS A 69 -8.41 6.41 3.93
C LYS A 69 -7.96 6.87 2.54
N LEU A 70 -7.88 5.96 1.57
CA LEU A 70 -7.54 6.30 0.20
C LEU A 70 -8.56 7.26 -0.42
N ALA A 71 -9.85 7.01 -0.23
CA ALA A 71 -10.91 7.89 -0.73
C ALA A 71 -10.78 9.31 -0.15
N TRP A 72 -10.50 9.42 1.14
CA TRP A 72 -10.27 10.70 1.80
C TRP A 72 -9.02 11.42 1.26
N LEU A 73 -7.89 10.72 1.10
CA LEU A 73 -6.65 11.28 0.54
C LEU A 73 -6.80 11.71 -0.92
N LEU A 74 -7.53 10.95 -1.73
CA LEU A 74 -7.83 11.32 -3.11
C LEU A 74 -8.71 12.58 -3.20
N ALA A 75 -9.65 12.76 -2.27
CA ALA A 75 -10.42 14.00 -2.16
C ALA A 75 -9.51 15.19 -1.84
N GLN A 76 -8.50 15.02 -0.97
CA GLN A 76 -7.51 16.05 -0.70
C GLN A 76 -6.63 16.37 -1.92
N LYS A 77 -6.21 15.37 -2.72
CA LYS A 77 -5.49 15.61 -3.98
C LYS A 77 -6.34 16.34 -5.01
N ARG A 78 -7.63 16.01 -5.11
CA ARG A 78 -8.57 16.71 -6.00
C ARG A 78 -8.71 18.19 -5.63
N ASP A 79 -8.65 18.49 -4.34
CA ASP A 79 -8.74 19.86 -3.82
C ASP A 79 -7.34 20.52 -3.72
N ASP A 80 -6.34 20.00 -4.43
CA ASP A 80 -4.95 20.47 -4.51
C ASP A 80 -4.18 20.55 -3.17
N ASN A 81 -4.69 19.90 -2.11
CA ASN A 81 -4.05 19.88 -0.79
C ASN A 81 -2.92 18.86 -0.68
N LEU A 82 -2.93 17.81 -1.51
CA LEU A 82 -1.93 16.73 -1.49
C LEU A 82 -1.49 16.35 -2.90
N THR A 83 -0.22 16.00 -3.05
CA THR A 83 0.35 15.41 -4.28
C THR A 83 0.21 13.89 -4.30
N TYR A 84 0.56 13.24 -5.41
CA TYR A 84 0.67 11.77 -5.47
C TYR A 84 1.68 11.22 -4.45
N ALA A 85 2.83 11.89 -4.31
CA ALA A 85 3.85 11.53 -3.33
C ALA A 85 3.33 11.65 -1.89
N ASP A 86 2.51 12.67 -1.61
CA ASP A 86 1.87 12.81 -0.30
C ASP A 86 0.90 11.66 -0.03
N ILE A 87 0.06 11.25 -1.00
CA ILE A 87 -0.82 10.09 -0.84
C ILE A 87 -0.01 8.84 -0.44
N ASN A 88 1.11 8.57 -1.13
CA ASN A 88 1.95 7.42 -0.84
C ASN A 88 2.49 7.45 0.60
N ARG A 89 2.91 8.62 1.08
CA ARG A 89 3.40 8.83 2.44
C ARG A 89 2.29 8.69 3.47
N GLU A 90 1.15 9.36 3.25
CA GLU A 90 0.05 9.41 4.22
C GLU A 90 -0.66 8.06 4.35
N MET A 91 -0.72 7.24 3.29
CA MET A 91 -1.31 5.90 3.37
C MET A 91 -0.62 5.01 4.41
N ILE A 92 0.68 5.15 4.62
CA ILE A 92 1.46 4.38 5.61
C ILE A 92 1.64 5.10 6.96
N HIS A 93 1.16 6.33 7.09
CA HIS A 93 1.18 7.08 8.35
C HIS A 93 -0.05 6.74 9.19
N ASP A 94 0.11 6.50 10.49
CA ASP A 94 -1.02 6.25 11.38
C ASP A 94 -1.76 7.55 11.73
N ILE A 95 -2.98 7.73 11.19
CA ILE A 95 -3.76 8.95 11.40
C ILE A 95 -4.71 8.78 12.59
N ARG A 96 -5.37 7.62 12.73
CA ARG A 96 -6.47 7.36 13.68
C ARG A 96 -6.43 5.94 14.28
N GLY A 97 -5.28 5.29 14.27
CA GLY A 97 -5.09 3.92 14.77
C GLY A 97 -5.47 2.85 13.75
N GLU A 98 -5.58 3.20 12.47
CA GLU A 98 -5.97 2.27 11.41
C GLU A 98 -4.86 1.31 11.00
N ILE A 99 -3.60 1.65 11.33
CA ILE A 99 -2.39 0.95 10.89
C ILE A 99 -1.36 0.88 12.02
N ASN A 100 -0.67 -0.26 12.14
CA ASN A 100 0.43 -0.44 13.07
C ASN A 100 1.71 -0.88 12.35
N VAL A 101 2.52 0.11 11.95
CA VAL A 101 3.82 -0.11 11.33
C VAL A 101 4.88 -0.60 12.35
N LEU A 102 4.73 -0.27 13.63
CA LEU A 102 5.72 -0.55 14.68
C LEU A 102 5.88 -2.03 15.02
N LYS A 103 4.87 -2.87 14.74
CA LYS A 103 5.01 -4.34 14.85
C LYS A 103 6.14 -4.91 13.99
N GLU A 104 6.59 -4.19 12.98
CA GLU A 104 7.62 -4.63 12.02
C GLU A 104 9.05 -4.28 12.46
N LEU A 105 9.27 -3.19 13.21
CA LEU A 105 10.61 -2.79 13.67
C LEU A 105 11.11 -3.60 14.89
N LYS A 106 10.25 -4.43 15.48
CA LYS A 106 10.54 -5.21 16.70
C LYS A 106 10.74 -6.71 16.43
N GLN A 107 10.94 -7.12 15.18
CA GLN A 107 11.24 -8.51 14.81
C GLN A 107 12.72 -8.71 14.55
#